data_AF-U7Q8J1-F1
#
_entry.id   AF-U7Q8J1-F1
#
_cell.length_a   1.000
_cell.length_b   1.000
_cell.length_c   1.000
_cell.angle_alpha   90.00
_cell.angle_beta   90.00
_cell.angle_gamma   90.00
#
_symmetry.space_group_name_H-M   'P 1'
#
loop_
_entity.id
_entity.type
_entity.pdbx_description
1 polymer ?
#
loop_
_entity_poly.entity_id
_entity_poly.type
_entity_poly.pdbx_seq_one_letter_code
_entity_poly.pdbx_strand_id
1 'polypeptide(L)' 'DASIAMKMGHVARGACLGFPTQNTHGYEIAHLGAIVNCVQILEAYCQGSFSEFPH' A
#
# COMPACT_ATOMS: atom_id res chain seq x y z
N ASP A 1 -1.64 -10.64 5.00
CA ASP A 1 -1.27 -11.04 3.63
C ASP A 1 -2.53 -11.17 2.81
N ALA A 2 -2.64 -10.37 1.75
CA ALA A 2 -3.81 -10.41 0.86
C ALA A 2 -3.99 -11.80 0.24
N SER A 3 -2.90 -12.51 -0.08
CA SER A 3 -2.95 -13.83 -0.71
C SER A 3 -3.57 -14.89 0.20
N ILE A 4 -3.30 -14.84 1.50
CA ILE A 4 -3.89 -15.77 2.50
C ILE A 4 -5.39 -15.49 2.66
N ALA A 5 -5.78 -14.21 2.79
CA ALA A 5 -7.18 -13.83 2.92
C ALA A 5 -7.99 -14.19 1.67
N MET A 6 -7.39 -14.06 0.48
CA MET A 6 -7.98 -14.50 -0.79
C MET A 6 -8.13 -16.03 -0.83
N LYS A 7 -7.09 -16.78 -0.45
CA LYS A 7 -7.12 -18.26 -0.42
C LYS A 7 -8.20 -18.80 0.51
N MET A 8 -8.49 -18.10 1.61
CA MET A 8 -9.56 -18.46 2.55
C MET A 8 -10.95 -17.96 2.13
N GLY A 9 -11.06 -17.27 0.98
CA GLY A 9 -12.33 -16.74 0.48
C GLY A 9 -12.88 -15.54 1.27
N HIS A 10 -12.08 -14.93 2.16
CA HIS A 10 -12.51 -13.78 2.97
C HIS A 10 -12.54 -12.47 2.18
N VAL A 11 -11.74 -12.35 1.11
CA VAL A 11 -11.70 -11.17 0.24
C VAL A 11 -11.69 -11.58 -1.22
N ALA A 12 -12.47 -10.88 -2.05
CA ALA A 12 -12.60 -11.18 -3.47
C ALA A 12 -11.40 -10.68 -4.31
N ARG A 13 -10.72 -9.63 -3.85
CA ARG A 13 -9.58 -9.02 -4.53
C ARG A 13 -8.53 -8.56 -3.53
N GLY A 14 -7.26 -8.78 -3.87
CA GLY A 14 -6.11 -8.22 -3.18
C GLY A 14 -5.47 -7.11 -4.02
N ALA A 15 -4.79 -6.19 -3.34
CA ALA A 15 -3.95 -5.19 -3.95
C ALA A 15 -2.65 -5.08 -3.13
N CYS A 16 -1.58 -4.60 -3.77
CA CYS A 16 -0.33 -4.28 -3.09
C CYS A 16 -0.14 -2.76 -3.10
N LEU A 17 0.09 -2.20 -1.91
CA LEU A 17 0.47 -0.81 -1.72
C LEU A 17 1.78 -0.80 -0.93
N GLY A 18 2.79 -0.14 -1.45
CA GLY A 18 4.10 -0.06 -0.82
C GLY A 18 5.01 0.93 -1.53
N PHE A 19 6.19 1.11 -0.97
CA PHE A 19 7.21 2.02 -1.48
C PHE A 19 8.59 1.36 -1.39
N PRO A 20 9.56 1.80 -2.21
CA PRO A 20 10.90 1.21 -2.19
C PRO A 20 11.59 1.47 -0.84
N THR A 21 12.16 0.42 -0.27
CA THR A 21 13.02 0.46 0.91
C THR A 21 14.38 -0.13 0.58
N GLN A 22 15.37 0.17 1.43
CA GLN A 22 16.71 -0.43 1.35
C GLN A 22 16.95 -1.31 2.57
N ASN A 23 17.78 -2.34 2.39
CA ASN A 23 18.17 -3.28 3.44
C ASN A 23 16.97 -3.99 4.10
N THR A 24 16.05 -4.49 3.28
CA THR A 24 14.99 -5.40 3.76
C THR A 24 15.65 -6.63 4.40
N HIS A 25 15.08 -7.17 5.47
CA HIS A 25 15.63 -8.29 6.28
C HIS A 25 16.70 -7.92 7.33
N GLY A 26 16.88 -6.62 7.63
CA GLY A 26 17.80 -6.12 8.67
C GLY A 26 17.37 -4.77 9.24
N TYR A 27 18.28 -3.78 9.24
CA TYR A 27 17.95 -2.39 9.59
C TYR A 27 17.35 -1.69 8.37
N GLU A 28 16.02 -1.64 8.32
CA GLU A 28 15.30 -1.10 7.18
C GLU A 28 15.47 0.41 7.07
N ILE A 29 15.78 0.88 5.86
CA ILE A 29 15.84 2.30 5.55
C ILE A 29 14.63 2.64 4.67
N ALA A 30 13.79 3.53 5.20
CA ALA A 30 12.54 3.95 4.59
C ALA A 30 12.52 5.47 4.42
N HIS A 31 12.00 5.94 3.29
CA HIS A 31 11.81 7.36 3.06
C HIS A 31 10.49 7.82 3.70
N LEU A 32 10.55 8.75 4.66
CA LEU A 32 9.37 9.23 5.39
C LEU A 32 8.29 9.79 4.46
N GLY A 33 8.67 10.56 3.44
CA GLY A 33 7.72 11.08 2.46
C GLY A 33 7.02 9.99 1.64
N ALA A 34 7.66 8.83 1.46
CA ALA A 34 7.05 7.72 0.73
C ALA A 34 5.98 7.01 1.59
N ILE A 35 6.22 6.90 2.91
CA ILE A 35 5.21 6.42 3.86
C ILE A 35 3.99 7.35 3.86
N VAL A 36 4.22 8.67 3.93
CA VAL A 36 3.15 9.67 3.88
C VAL A 36 2.35 9.56 2.57
N ASN A 37 3.02 9.39 1.44
CA ASN A 37 2.34 9.24 0.15
C ASN A 37 1.48 7.97 0.10
N CYS A 38 1.92 6.85 0.69
CA CYS A 38 1.08 5.66 0.80
C CYS A 38 -0.20 5.91 1.60
N VAL A 39 -0.14 6.71 2.68
CA VAL A 39 -1.34 7.09 3.45
C VAL A 39 -2.31 7.89 2.57
N GLN A 40 -1.81 8.89 1.84
CA GLN A 40 -2.62 9.74 0.98
C GLN A 40 -3.28 8.95 -0.17
N ILE A 41 -2.54 8.05 -0.80
CA ILE A 41 -3.07 7.14 -1.83
C ILE A 41 -4.18 6.25 -1.27
N LEU A 42 -3.95 5.65 -0.10
CA LEU A 42 -4.93 4.78 0.54
C LEU A 42 -6.20 5.54 0.91
N GLU A 43 -6.06 6.74 1.46
CA GLU A 43 -7.16 7.62 1.79
C GLU A 43 -7.99 7.97 0.55
N ALA A 44 -7.35 8.43 -0.53
CA ALA A 44 -8.04 8.76 -1.78
C ALA A 44 -8.75 7.55 -2.39
N TYR A 45 -8.16 6.36 -2.30
CA TYR A 45 -8.80 5.11 -2.71
C TYR A 45 -10.07 4.82 -1.89
N CYS A 46 -10.00 4.92 -0.56
CA CYS A 46 -11.13 4.68 0.32
C CYS A 46 -12.25 5.72 0.17
N GLN A 47 -11.90 6.96 -0.16
CA GLN A 47 -12.87 8.05 -0.37
C GLN A 47 -13.43 8.08 -1.80
N GLY A 48 -12.88 7.29 -2.73
CA GLY A 48 -13.30 7.27 -4.13
C GLY A 48 -12.78 8.43 -4.98
N SER A 49 -11.84 9.23 -4.47
CA SER A 49 -11.20 10.36 -5.15
C SER A 49 -9.86 10.00 -5.82
N PHE A 50 -9.52 8.71 -5.92
CA PHE A 50 -8.24 8.25 -6.47
C PHE A 50 -7.98 8.73 -7.92
N SER A 51 -9.03 8.93 -8.72
CA SER A 51 -8.90 9.48 -10.08
C SER A 51 -8.40 10.93 -10.12
N GLU A 52 -8.44 11.64 -9.00
CA GLU A 52 -7.97 13.02 -8.84
C GLU A 52 -6.57 13.06 -8.21
N PHE A 53 -6.02 11.91 -7.82
CA PHE A 53 -4.72 11.82 -7.19
C PHE A 53 -3.61 12.08 -8.23
N PRO A 54 -2.64 12.99 -7.98
CA PRO A 54 -1.59 13.29 -8.93
C PRO A 54 -0.76 12.04 -9.27
N HIS A 55 -0.49 11.83 -10.55
CA HIS A 55 0.38 10.76 -11.06
C HIS A 55 1.86 11.09 -10.92
#